data_AF-A0A448IQH6-F1
#
_entry.id   AF-A0A448IQH6-F1
#
_cell.length_a   1.000
_cell.length_b   1.000
_cell.length_c   1.000
_cell.angle_alpha   90.00
_cell.angle_beta   90.00
_cell.angle_gamma   90.00
#
_symmetry.space_group_name_H-M   'P 1'
#
loop_
_entity.id
_entity.type
_entity.pdbx_description
1 polymer ?
#
loop_
_entity_poly.entity_id
_entity_poly.type
_entity_poly.pdbx_seq_one_letter_code
_entity_poly.pdbx_strand_id
1 'polypeptide(L)'
;MVPPVVGTPIDPSCRVPDDFVVAYGADVSGLQFVPFLPTYIPPELCQTVGIDPTIPGAPDICMDVVRDDVADSGISARGVNPEGVAQLRQVVEDAAQRDIDLKIVVINGNPPINTPLRDIATEIGKANPGATVLALSPSFAGTYSPEFDRMTLEAGEDLAKTGDPVQSSKNFVGELTNTHFPWTPFTIVLVLAVAIAVVATRALRKWGKRNAVSSAASTSDD
;
A
#
# COMPACT_ATOMS: atom_id res chain seq x y z
N MET A 1 33.11 -28.26 -4.37
CA MET A 1 34.18 -27.97 -5.37
C MET A 1 33.51 -27.39 -6.59
N VAL A 2 33.71 -26.09 -6.84
CA VAL A 2 33.17 -25.33 -7.98
C VAL A 2 34.37 -24.94 -8.85
N PRO A 3 34.35 -25.15 -10.18
CA PRO A 3 35.48 -24.79 -11.02
C PRO A 3 35.61 -23.26 -11.18
N PRO A 4 36.83 -22.74 -11.40
CA PRO A 4 37.05 -21.31 -11.58
C PRO A 4 36.55 -20.84 -12.95
N VAL A 5 35.87 -19.68 -12.96
CA VAL A 5 35.41 -18.99 -14.16
C VAL A 5 36.61 -18.29 -14.83
N VAL A 6 36.90 -18.67 -16.06
CA VAL A 6 37.89 -18.01 -16.92
C VAL A 6 37.24 -16.78 -17.54
N GLY A 7 37.76 -15.59 -17.26
CA GLY A 7 37.26 -14.32 -17.81
C GLY A 7 37.55 -14.19 -19.31
N THR A 8 36.57 -13.70 -20.06
CA THR A 8 36.72 -13.37 -21.49
C THR A 8 37.50 -12.05 -21.67
N PRO A 9 38.25 -11.88 -22.79
CA PRO A 9 39.00 -10.65 -23.06
C PRO A 9 38.05 -9.48 -23.35
N ILE A 10 38.41 -8.31 -22.83
CA ILE A 10 37.65 -7.06 -22.97
C ILE A 10 37.95 -6.46 -24.36
N ASP A 11 36.90 -6.13 -25.11
CA ASP A 11 36.99 -5.54 -26.45
C ASP A 11 37.60 -4.12 -26.38
N PRO A 12 38.72 -3.85 -27.09
CA PRO A 12 39.40 -2.55 -27.06
C PRO A 12 38.66 -1.43 -27.79
N SER A 13 37.51 -1.68 -28.41
CA SER A 13 36.68 -0.65 -29.06
C SER A 13 35.87 0.22 -28.09
N CYS A 14 35.75 -0.16 -26.81
CA CYS A 14 35.11 0.63 -25.76
C CYS A 14 36.07 1.64 -25.11
N ARG A 15 36.72 2.52 -25.89
CA ARG A 15 37.52 3.62 -25.35
C ARG A 15 36.70 4.91 -25.40
N VAL A 16 36.32 5.39 -24.22
CA VAL A 16 35.68 6.71 -24.04
C VAL A 16 36.70 7.79 -24.46
N PRO A 17 36.35 8.74 -25.34
CA PRO A 17 37.30 9.74 -25.80
C PRO A 17 37.62 10.78 -24.71
N ASP A 18 38.87 11.29 -24.73
CA ASP A 18 39.51 12.12 -23.68
C ASP A 18 38.99 13.57 -23.59
N ASP A 19 37.89 13.89 -24.27
CA ASP A 19 37.25 15.20 -24.33
C ASP A 19 35.96 15.31 -23.50
N PHE A 20 35.65 14.31 -22.68
CA PHE A 20 34.54 14.38 -21.73
C PHE A 20 34.89 15.25 -20.51
N VAL A 21 34.77 16.57 -20.69
CA VAL A 21 34.76 17.53 -19.58
C VAL A 21 33.39 17.47 -18.89
N VAL A 22 33.37 17.03 -17.63
CA VAL A 22 32.20 17.12 -16.75
C VAL A 22 31.95 18.59 -16.42
N ALA A 23 31.04 19.23 -17.14
CA ALA A 23 30.49 20.52 -16.74
C ALA A 23 29.43 20.31 -15.65
N TYR A 24 29.80 20.49 -14.38
CA TYR A 24 28.85 20.74 -13.30
C TYR A 24 28.33 22.18 -13.44
N GLY A 25 27.21 22.32 -14.15
CA GLY A 25 26.44 23.56 -14.26
C GLY A 25 24.95 23.22 -14.22
N ALA A 26 24.35 23.33 -13.04
CA ALA A 26 22.92 23.13 -12.85
C ALA A 26 22.17 24.36 -13.38
N ASP A 27 21.65 24.26 -14.61
CA ASP A 27 20.52 25.08 -15.03
C ASP A 27 19.23 24.42 -14.53
N VAL A 28 18.76 24.86 -13.37
CA VAL A 28 17.41 24.52 -12.86
C VAL A 28 16.38 25.35 -13.62
N SER A 29 16.11 24.96 -14.87
CA SER A 29 15.03 25.52 -15.67
C SER A 29 14.43 24.44 -16.56
N GLY A 30 13.47 23.72 -15.99
CA GLY A 30 12.67 22.73 -16.70
C GLY A 30 11.96 21.82 -15.72
N LEU A 31 10.76 22.21 -15.27
CA LEU A 31 9.77 21.26 -14.77
C LEU A 31 9.47 20.29 -15.91
N GLN A 32 10.21 19.18 -15.99
CA GLN A 32 9.81 18.07 -16.84
C GLN A 32 8.56 17.47 -16.21
N PHE A 33 7.40 17.82 -16.76
CA PHE A 33 6.21 17.00 -16.64
C PHE A 33 6.61 15.59 -17.05
N VAL A 34 6.77 14.68 -16.08
CA VAL A 34 6.68 13.26 -16.36
C VAL A 34 5.23 13.06 -16.82
N PRO A 35 4.97 12.70 -18.10
CA PRO A 35 3.63 12.30 -18.48
C PRO A 35 3.25 11.15 -17.54
N PHE A 36 2.12 11.28 -16.84
CA PHE A 36 1.56 10.19 -16.07
C PHE A 36 1.61 8.94 -16.95
N LEU A 37 2.26 7.88 -16.47
CA LEU A 37 2.20 6.60 -17.16
C LEU A 37 0.71 6.31 -17.40
N PRO A 38 0.31 5.91 -18.62
CA PRO A 38 -1.08 5.62 -18.90
C PRO A 38 -1.55 4.57 -17.90
N THR A 39 -2.59 4.90 -17.15
CA THR A 39 -3.27 3.95 -16.26
C THR A 39 -3.56 2.68 -17.06
N TYR A 40 -3.11 1.53 -16.57
CA TYR A 40 -3.36 0.27 -17.25
C TYR A 40 -4.74 -0.25 -16.85
N ILE A 41 -5.71 -0.12 -17.75
CA ILE A 41 -7.04 -0.70 -17.58
C ILE A 41 -7.03 -2.13 -18.11
N PRO A 42 -7.36 -3.13 -17.28
CA PRO A 42 -7.31 -4.54 -17.67
C PRO A 42 -8.46 -4.89 -18.64
N PRO A 43 -8.23 -5.76 -19.65
CA PRO A 43 -9.29 -6.20 -20.56
C PRO A 43 -10.43 -6.93 -19.84
N GLU A 44 -10.18 -7.51 -18.67
CA GLU A 44 -11.18 -8.13 -17.80
C GLU A 44 -12.27 -7.13 -17.35
N LEU A 45 -11.94 -5.83 -17.24
CA LEU A 45 -12.93 -4.78 -16.97
C LEU A 45 -13.92 -4.67 -18.13
N CYS A 46 -13.42 -4.60 -19.37
CA CYS A 46 -14.24 -4.53 -20.57
C CYS A 46 -15.16 -5.75 -20.72
N GLN A 47 -14.63 -6.94 -20.47
CA GLN A 47 -15.42 -8.17 -20.47
C GLN A 47 -16.54 -8.13 -19.43
N THR A 48 -16.28 -7.57 -18.25
CA THR A 48 -17.27 -7.42 -17.17
C THR A 48 -18.43 -6.53 -17.57
N VAL A 49 -18.15 -5.43 -18.30
CA VAL A 49 -19.19 -4.50 -18.76
C VAL A 49 -19.80 -4.87 -20.12
N GLY A 50 -19.36 -5.98 -20.73
CA GLY A 50 -19.89 -6.50 -21.98
C GLY A 50 -19.36 -5.80 -23.24
N ILE A 51 -18.18 -5.20 -23.17
CA ILE A 51 -17.51 -4.52 -24.29
C ILE A 51 -16.34 -5.39 -24.79
N ASP A 52 -16.19 -5.52 -26.11
CA ASP A 52 -15.07 -6.21 -26.73
C ASP A 52 -13.76 -5.42 -26.50
N PRO A 53 -12.75 -5.98 -25.79
CA PRO A 53 -11.51 -5.25 -25.50
C PRO A 53 -10.63 -4.99 -26.73
N THR A 54 -10.96 -5.55 -27.90
CA THR A 54 -10.18 -5.40 -29.13
C THR A 54 -10.56 -4.17 -29.96
N ILE A 55 -11.68 -3.50 -29.65
CA ILE A 55 -12.08 -2.30 -30.37
C ILE A 55 -11.16 -1.11 -30.02
N PRO A 56 -10.89 -0.21 -30.99
CA PRO A 56 -10.10 0.99 -30.71
C PRO A 56 -10.71 1.84 -29.58
N GLY A 57 -9.92 2.17 -28.57
CA GLY A 57 -10.36 2.98 -27.43
C GLY A 57 -11.19 2.23 -26.39
N ALA A 58 -11.28 0.89 -26.45
CA ALA A 58 -12.06 0.10 -25.49
C ALA A 58 -11.79 0.46 -24.01
N PRO A 59 -10.52 0.61 -23.55
CA PRO A 59 -10.23 0.93 -22.15
C PRO A 59 -11.02 2.12 -21.58
N ASP A 60 -11.09 3.22 -22.34
CA ASP A 60 -11.78 4.44 -21.92
C ASP A 60 -13.30 4.24 -21.91
N ILE A 61 -13.85 3.61 -22.95
CA ILE A 61 -15.30 3.33 -23.06
C ILE A 61 -15.75 2.43 -21.90
N CYS A 62 -14.97 1.41 -21.57
CA CYS A 62 -15.26 0.50 -20.46
C CYS A 62 -15.20 1.21 -19.10
N MET A 63 -14.20 2.08 -18.91
CA MET A 63 -14.09 2.89 -17.70
C MET A 63 -15.22 3.89 -17.54
N ASP A 64 -15.73 4.48 -18.62
CA ASP A 64 -16.85 5.41 -18.57
C ASP A 64 -18.13 4.71 -18.08
N VAL A 65 -18.41 3.49 -18.54
CA VAL A 65 -19.54 2.68 -18.00
C VAL A 65 -19.41 2.44 -16.49
N VAL A 66 -18.19 2.14 -16.02
CA VAL A 66 -17.93 1.89 -14.59
C VAL A 66 -18.07 3.17 -13.78
N ARG A 67 -17.61 4.30 -14.31
CA ARG A 67 -17.78 5.63 -13.69
C ARG A 67 -19.26 5.99 -13.57
N ASP A 68 -20.06 5.73 -14.61
CA ASP A 68 -21.50 5.97 -14.61
C ASP A 68 -22.20 5.11 -13.55
N ASP A 69 -21.92 3.80 -13.52
CA ASP A 69 -22.48 2.87 -12.51
C ASP A 69 -22.16 3.31 -11.06
N VAL A 70 -20.91 3.75 -10.83
CA VAL A 70 -20.46 4.25 -9.54
C VAL A 70 -21.08 5.61 -9.20
N ALA A 71 -21.25 6.51 -10.16
CA ALA A 71 -21.91 7.79 -9.94
C ALA A 71 -23.38 7.61 -9.58
N ASP A 72 -24.05 6.66 -10.23
CA ASP A 72 -25.49 6.39 -10.02
C ASP A 72 -25.78 5.68 -8.70
N SER A 73 -24.93 4.73 -8.29
CA SER A 73 -25.26 3.81 -7.20
C SER A 73 -24.15 3.56 -6.18
N GLY A 74 -22.97 4.17 -6.37
CA GLY A 74 -21.76 3.88 -5.61
C GLY A 74 -21.09 2.55 -5.97
N ILE A 75 -21.69 1.75 -6.86
CA ILE A 75 -21.27 0.37 -7.13
C ILE A 75 -21.30 0.06 -8.62
N SER A 76 -20.20 -0.47 -9.16
CA SER A 76 -20.17 -1.16 -10.45
C SER A 76 -19.93 -2.64 -10.23
N ALA A 77 -20.95 -3.48 -10.36
CA ALA A 77 -20.88 -4.92 -10.04
C ALA A 77 -21.68 -5.80 -11.02
N ARG A 78 -21.54 -5.56 -12.33
CA ARG A 78 -22.39 -6.14 -13.39
C ARG A 78 -22.35 -7.68 -13.51
N GLY A 79 -21.33 -8.36 -12.98
CA GLY A 79 -21.29 -9.83 -12.92
C GLY A 79 -21.63 -10.45 -11.58
N VAL A 80 -22.08 -9.65 -10.61
CA VAL A 80 -22.60 -10.12 -9.33
C VAL A 80 -24.11 -10.36 -9.45
N ASN A 81 -24.62 -11.39 -8.78
CA ASN A 81 -26.07 -11.65 -8.77
C ASN A 81 -26.84 -10.50 -8.08
N PRO A 82 -28.15 -10.35 -8.33
CA PRO A 82 -28.93 -9.23 -7.79
C PRO A 82 -28.93 -9.14 -6.25
N GLU A 83 -28.90 -10.29 -5.57
CA GLU A 83 -28.81 -10.36 -4.10
C GLU A 83 -27.47 -9.81 -3.59
N GLY A 84 -26.36 -10.23 -4.20
CA GLY A 84 -25.02 -9.74 -3.87
C GLY A 84 -24.89 -8.24 -4.13
N VAL A 85 -25.46 -7.72 -5.23
CA VAL A 85 -25.49 -6.26 -5.48
C VAL A 85 -26.28 -5.53 -4.39
N ALA A 86 -27.41 -6.08 -3.93
CA ALA A 86 -28.17 -5.50 -2.82
C ALA A 86 -27.36 -5.50 -1.50
N GLN A 87 -26.63 -6.58 -1.23
CA GLN A 87 -25.74 -6.65 -0.06
C GLN A 87 -24.55 -5.67 -0.17
N LEU A 88 -23.99 -5.47 -1.37
CA LEU A 88 -22.94 -4.46 -1.58
C LEU A 88 -23.47 -3.05 -1.32
N ARG A 89 -24.71 -2.72 -1.72
CA ARG A 89 -25.35 -1.44 -1.37
C ARG A 89 -25.44 -1.25 0.13
N GLN A 90 -25.83 -2.29 0.86
CA GLN A 90 -25.83 -2.23 2.32
C GLN A 90 -24.43 -1.97 2.89
N VAL A 91 -23.37 -2.56 2.33
CA VAL A 91 -22.00 -2.28 2.77
C VAL A 91 -21.61 -0.80 2.53
N VAL A 92 -22.00 -0.22 1.38
CA VAL A 92 -21.78 1.20 1.09
C VAL A 92 -22.57 2.09 2.07
N GLU A 93 -23.84 1.78 2.33
CA GLU A 93 -24.67 2.50 3.30
C GLU A 93 -24.11 2.43 4.72
N ASP A 94 -23.68 1.24 5.16
CA ASP A 94 -23.06 1.03 6.47
C ASP A 94 -21.70 1.74 6.59
N ALA A 95 -20.95 1.85 5.50
CA ALA A 95 -19.70 2.62 5.45
C ALA A 95 -19.98 4.13 5.57
N ALA A 96 -21.00 4.63 4.89
CA ALA A 96 -21.41 6.03 4.96
C ALA A 96 -21.85 6.44 6.39
N GLN A 97 -22.51 5.53 7.14
CA GLN A 97 -22.84 5.75 8.56
C GLN A 97 -21.60 5.89 9.47
N ARG A 98 -20.42 5.52 8.97
CA ARG A 98 -19.12 5.64 9.65
C ARG A 98 -18.23 6.70 8.98
N ASP A 99 -18.84 7.64 8.26
CA ASP A 99 -18.18 8.75 7.56
C ASP A 99 -17.19 8.30 6.46
N ILE A 100 -17.42 7.12 5.87
CA ILE A 100 -16.64 6.61 4.74
C ILE A 100 -17.50 6.65 3.48
N ASP A 101 -17.19 7.55 2.54
CA ASP A 101 -17.78 7.52 1.19
C ASP A 101 -17.18 6.37 0.38
N LEU A 102 -17.73 5.17 0.55
CA LEU A 102 -17.26 3.95 -0.09
C LEU A 102 -17.81 3.81 -1.51
N LYS A 103 -16.93 3.60 -2.49
CA LYS A 103 -17.27 3.12 -3.84
C LYS A 103 -16.73 1.71 -4.06
N ILE A 104 -17.51 0.86 -4.71
CA ILE A 104 -17.12 -0.53 -4.97
C ILE A 104 -17.15 -0.82 -6.47
N VAL A 105 -16.07 -1.37 -7.00
CA VAL A 105 -16.01 -1.89 -8.38
C VAL A 105 -15.67 -3.37 -8.32
N VAL A 106 -16.48 -4.21 -8.96
CA VAL A 106 -16.26 -5.65 -9.06
C VAL A 106 -16.08 -6.03 -10.52
N ILE A 107 -14.96 -6.67 -10.84
CA ILE A 107 -14.69 -7.28 -12.14
C ILE A 107 -14.70 -8.80 -12.05
N ASN A 108 -15.11 -9.46 -13.12
CA ASN A 108 -15.36 -10.91 -13.14
C ASN A 108 -14.09 -11.74 -13.34
N GLY A 109 -13.08 -11.16 -13.98
CA GLY A 109 -11.81 -11.80 -14.31
C GLY A 109 -10.68 -11.27 -13.46
N ASN A 110 -9.71 -12.13 -13.16
CA ASN A 110 -8.46 -11.71 -12.53
C ASN A 110 -7.51 -11.13 -13.59
N PRO A 111 -7.00 -9.90 -13.43
CA PRO A 111 -5.84 -9.45 -14.19
C PRO A 111 -4.59 -10.30 -13.85
N PRO A 112 -3.51 -10.26 -14.65
CA PRO A 112 -2.31 -11.05 -14.39
C PRO A 112 -1.61 -10.77 -13.04
N ILE A 113 -1.78 -9.56 -12.51
CA ILE A 113 -1.26 -9.08 -11.22
C ILE A 113 -2.29 -8.11 -10.60
N ASN A 114 -2.15 -7.69 -9.34
CA ASN A 114 -3.12 -6.82 -8.66
C ASN A 114 -3.04 -5.34 -9.05
N THR A 115 -1.92 -4.87 -9.61
CA THR A 115 -1.71 -3.45 -10.00
C THR A 115 -2.87 -2.83 -10.81
N PRO A 116 -3.47 -3.52 -11.80
CA PRO A 116 -4.57 -2.97 -12.59
C PRO A 116 -5.83 -2.65 -11.76
N LEU A 117 -6.05 -3.31 -10.62
CA LEU A 117 -7.16 -2.95 -9.73
C LEU A 117 -6.89 -1.65 -8.97
N ARG A 118 -5.63 -1.37 -8.60
CA ARG A 118 -5.24 -0.09 -7.97
C ARG A 118 -5.40 1.07 -8.96
N ASP A 119 -5.12 0.80 -10.23
CA ASP A 119 -5.33 1.70 -11.35
C ASP A 119 -6.82 2.02 -11.55
N ILE A 120 -7.69 1.01 -11.60
CA ILE A 120 -9.15 1.19 -11.63
C ILE A 120 -9.62 2.02 -10.42
N ALA A 121 -9.20 1.64 -9.21
CA ALA A 121 -9.61 2.34 -7.98
C ALA A 121 -9.19 3.82 -8.01
N THR A 122 -7.99 4.10 -8.52
CA THR A 122 -7.47 5.47 -8.67
C THR A 122 -8.27 6.28 -9.70
N GLU A 123 -8.64 5.70 -10.84
CA GLU A 123 -9.45 6.40 -11.84
C GLU A 123 -10.86 6.73 -11.35
N ILE A 124 -11.46 5.83 -10.58
CA ILE A 124 -12.75 6.10 -9.94
C ILE A 124 -12.61 7.15 -8.84
N GLY A 125 -11.52 7.10 -8.07
CA GLY A 125 -11.22 8.11 -7.04
C GLY A 125 -11.01 9.51 -7.62
N LYS A 126 -10.35 9.63 -8.78
CA LYS A 126 -10.22 10.91 -9.50
C LYS A 126 -11.59 11.48 -9.91
N ALA A 127 -12.52 10.63 -10.31
CA ALA A 127 -13.89 11.02 -10.66
C ALA A 127 -14.78 11.30 -9.42
N ASN A 128 -14.38 10.82 -8.23
CA ASN A 128 -15.13 10.94 -6.98
C ASN A 128 -14.23 11.51 -5.86
N PRO A 129 -13.99 12.84 -5.84
CA PRO A 129 -13.09 13.45 -4.87
C PRO A 129 -13.53 13.19 -3.41
N GLY A 130 -12.59 12.75 -2.57
CA GLY A 130 -12.85 12.41 -1.16
C GLY A 130 -13.33 10.97 -0.94
N ALA A 131 -13.68 10.23 -2.00
CA ALA A 131 -14.17 8.87 -1.86
C ALA A 131 -13.06 7.85 -1.56
N THR A 132 -13.44 6.81 -0.84
CA THR A 132 -12.65 5.59 -0.67
C THR A 132 -13.15 4.54 -1.65
N VAL A 133 -12.27 4.05 -2.52
CA VAL A 133 -12.62 3.11 -3.58
C VAL A 133 -12.01 1.75 -3.31
N LEU A 134 -12.84 0.71 -3.43
CA LEU A 134 -12.43 -0.69 -3.41
C LEU A 134 -12.75 -1.34 -4.76
N ALA A 135 -11.70 -1.70 -5.51
CA ALA A 135 -11.80 -2.50 -6.72
C ALA A 135 -11.48 -3.97 -6.41
N LEU A 136 -12.33 -4.89 -6.88
CA LEU A 136 -12.28 -6.32 -6.56
C LEU A 136 -12.27 -7.16 -7.82
N SER A 137 -11.45 -8.20 -7.81
CA SER A 137 -11.55 -9.36 -8.69
C SER A 137 -11.59 -10.63 -7.84
N PRO A 138 -11.81 -11.82 -8.42
CA PRO A 138 -11.89 -13.07 -7.63
C PRO A 138 -10.68 -13.38 -6.73
N SER A 139 -9.50 -12.83 -7.01
CA SER A 139 -8.28 -13.11 -6.22
C SER A 139 -7.45 -11.88 -5.87
N PHE A 140 -7.86 -10.70 -6.32
CA PHE A 140 -7.15 -9.46 -6.05
C PHE A 140 -8.10 -8.38 -5.56
N ALA A 141 -7.53 -7.44 -4.83
CA ALA A 141 -8.16 -6.20 -4.45
C ALA A 141 -7.21 -5.05 -4.81
N GLY A 142 -7.76 -3.88 -5.10
CA GLY A 142 -7.03 -2.65 -5.26
C GLY A 142 -7.81 -1.52 -4.61
N THR A 143 -7.10 -0.62 -3.93
CA THR A 143 -7.71 0.41 -3.09
C THR A 143 -7.18 1.79 -3.42
N TYR A 144 -8.03 2.80 -3.24
CA TYR A 144 -7.67 4.21 -3.28
C TYR A 144 -8.45 4.97 -2.20
N SER A 145 -7.80 5.85 -1.45
CA SER A 145 -8.48 6.80 -0.58
C SER A 145 -7.55 7.98 -0.31
N PRO A 146 -8.07 9.23 -0.31
CA PRO A 146 -7.35 10.38 0.21
C PRO A 146 -7.45 10.51 1.74
N GLU A 147 -8.39 9.83 2.39
CA GLU A 147 -8.68 9.95 3.83
C GLU A 147 -7.90 8.95 4.69
N PHE A 148 -7.67 7.75 4.17
CA PHE A 148 -6.94 6.69 4.86
C PHE A 148 -5.48 6.62 4.41
N ASP A 149 -4.59 6.37 5.37
CA ASP A 149 -3.17 6.20 5.07
C ASP A 149 -2.91 4.90 4.29
N ARG A 150 -1.76 4.85 3.60
CA ARG A 150 -1.43 3.72 2.74
C ARG A 150 -1.34 2.40 3.50
N MET A 151 -0.85 2.38 4.74
CA MET A 151 -0.70 1.14 5.49
C MET A 151 -2.05 0.55 5.87
N THR A 152 -2.99 1.41 6.30
CA THR A 152 -4.37 0.99 6.61
C THR A 152 -5.06 0.46 5.34
N LEU A 153 -4.88 1.11 4.19
CA LEU A 153 -5.43 0.64 2.92
C LEU A 153 -4.84 -0.70 2.46
N GLU A 154 -3.54 -0.93 2.68
CA GLU A 154 -2.87 -2.20 2.33
C GLU A 154 -3.34 -3.33 3.26
N ALA A 155 -3.48 -3.06 4.56
CA ALA A 155 -4.04 -4.03 5.51
C ALA A 155 -5.49 -4.41 5.13
N GLY A 156 -6.29 -3.41 4.77
CA GLY A 156 -7.64 -3.64 4.26
C GLY A 156 -7.65 -4.42 2.94
N GLU A 157 -6.76 -4.10 2.00
CA GLU A 157 -6.62 -4.81 0.72
C GLU A 157 -6.32 -6.30 0.94
N ASP A 158 -5.46 -6.63 1.91
CA ASP A 158 -5.12 -8.01 2.24
C ASP A 158 -6.30 -8.81 2.79
N LEU A 159 -7.14 -8.19 3.61
CA LEU A 159 -8.35 -8.81 4.15
C LEU A 159 -9.50 -8.92 3.12
N ALA A 160 -9.43 -8.14 2.05
CA ALA A 160 -10.41 -8.11 0.97
C ALA A 160 -10.16 -9.17 -0.12
N LYS A 161 -9.15 -10.02 0.01
CA LYS A 161 -8.81 -11.07 -0.99
C LYS A 161 -9.54 -12.39 -0.71
N THR A 162 -10.86 -12.36 -0.54
CA THR A 162 -11.63 -13.57 -0.16
C THR A 162 -12.26 -14.31 -1.35
N GLY A 163 -12.39 -13.63 -2.50
CA GLY A 163 -13.10 -14.12 -3.68
C GLY A 163 -14.62 -13.95 -3.64
N ASP A 164 -15.19 -13.56 -2.49
CA ASP A 164 -16.58 -13.12 -2.39
C ASP A 164 -16.61 -11.58 -2.24
N PRO A 165 -17.24 -10.83 -3.17
CA PRO A 165 -17.15 -9.37 -3.16
C PRO A 165 -17.83 -8.74 -1.94
N VAL A 166 -18.90 -9.35 -1.42
CA VAL A 166 -19.62 -8.83 -0.24
C VAL A 166 -18.77 -8.97 1.01
N GLN A 167 -18.24 -10.17 1.26
CA GLN A 167 -17.35 -10.44 2.38
C GLN A 167 -16.07 -9.63 2.28
N SER A 168 -15.50 -9.53 1.07
CA SER A 168 -14.31 -8.71 0.81
C SER A 168 -14.53 -7.25 1.20
N SER A 169 -15.67 -6.68 0.82
CA SER A 169 -16.03 -5.30 1.13
C SER A 169 -16.28 -5.09 2.63
N LYS A 170 -16.93 -6.05 3.30
CA LYS A 170 -17.14 -6.01 4.76
C LYS A 170 -15.81 -6.08 5.53
N ASN A 171 -14.91 -6.96 5.12
CA ASN A 171 -13.58 -7.09 5.70
C ASN A 171 -12.78 -5.79 5.55
N PHE A 172 -12.80 -5.22 4.35
CA PHE A 172 -12.13 -3.95 4.06
C PHE A 172 -12.63 -2.83 4.96
N VAL A 173 -13.94 -2.55 4.97
CA VAL A 173 -14.54 -1.52 5.82
C VAL A 173 -14.32 -1.80 7.31
N GLY A 174 -14.37 -3.06 7.70
CA GLY A 174 -14.06 -3.50 9.06
C GLY A 174 -12.65 -3.09 9.49
N GLU A 175 -11.66 -3.25 8.62
CA GLU A 175 -10.28 -2.84 8.90
C GLU A 175 -10.12 -1.32 8.94
N LEU A 176 -10.75 -0.59 8.01
CA LEU A 176 -10.70 0.88 8.01
C LEU A 176 -11.25 1.52 9.28
N THR A 177 -12.21 0.85 9.92
CA THR A 177 -12.89 1.33 11.12
C THR A 177 -12.33 0.71 12.40
N ASN A 178 -11.33 -0.15 12.28
CA ASN A 178 -10.70 -0.83 13.39
C ASN A 178 -9.81 0.14 14.18
N THR A 179 -9.81 0.01 15.50
CA THR A 179 -8.89 0.78 16.35
C THR A 179 -7.67 -0.08 16.65
N HIS A 180 -6.54 0.21 16.00
CA HIS A 180 -5.29 -0.51 16.27
C HIS A 180 -4.63 -0.08 17.57
N PHE A 181 -3.93 -1.02 18.21
CA PHE A 181 -3.15 -0.72 19.41
C PHE A 181 -2.04 0.32 19.09
N PRO A 182 -1.88 1.37 19.92
CA PRO A 182 -0.95 2.45 19.61
C PRO A 182 0.50 2.03 19.93
N TRP A 183 1.11 1.29 19.00
CA TRP A 183 2.47 0.76 19.15
C TRP A 183 3.53 1.83 19.37
N THR A 184 3.41 3.01 18.76
CA THR A 184 4.38 4.09 18.91
C THR A 184 4.50 4.60 20.35
N PRO A 185 3.44 5.09 21.02
CA PRO A 185 3.57 5.49 22.42
C PRO A 185 3.93 4.32 23.33
N PHE A 186 3.42 3.11 23.06
CA PHE A 186 3.80 1.92 23.82
C PHE A 186 5.31 1.63 23.74
N THR A 187 5.87 1.62 22.54
CA THR A 187 7.32 1.37 22.33
C THR A 187 8.17 2.49 22.91
N ILE A 188 7.73 3.75 22.83
CA ILE A 188 8.39 4.89 23.50
C ILE A 188 8.47 4.65 25.01
N VAL A 189 7.35 4.34 25.66
CA VAL A 189 7.31 4.05 27.11
C VAL A 189 8.21 2.87 27.46
N LEU A 190 8.15 1.81 26.66
CA LEU A 190 8.97 0.61 26.85
C LEU A 190 10.47 0.93 26.77
N VAL A 191 10.90 1.70 25.77
CA VAL A 191 12.30 2.13 25.62
C VAL A 191 12.76 2.98 26.79
N LEU A 192 11.92 3.93 27.25
CA LEU A 192 12.22 4.75 28.41
C LEU A 192 12.37 3.92 29.69
N ALA A 193 11.47 2.95 29.90
CA ALA A 193 11.54 2.05 31.04
C ALA A 193 12.84 1.23 31.04
N VAL A 194 13.24 0.70 29.88
CA VAL A 194 14.52 -0.02 29.72
C VAL A 194 15.71 0.90 30.00
N ALA A 195 15.69 2.14 29.50
CA ALA A 195 16.77 3.11 29.75
C ALA A 195 16.92 3.41 31.25
N ILE A 196 15.81 3.61 31.97
CA ILE A 196 15.80 3.81 33.42
C ILE A 196 16.38 2.58 34.13
N ALA A 197 15.96 1.37 33.76
CA ALA A 197 16.46 0.13 34.34
C ALA A 197 17.98 -0.03 34.15
N VAL A 198 18.50 0.32 32.98
CA VAL A 198 19.94 0.30 32.68
C VAL A 198 20.70 1.31 33.56
N VAL A 199 20.20 2.55 33.68
CA VAL A 199 20.82 3.59 34.51
C VAL A 199 20.81 3.18 35.99
N ALA A 200 19.68 2.69 36.50
CA ALA A 200 19.55 2.21 37.87
C ALA A 200 20.50 1.05 38.16
N THR A 201 20.58 0.07 37.25
CA THR A 201 21.50 -1.07 37.37
C THR A 201 22.97 -0.62 37.40
N ARG A 202 23.35 0.36 36.57
CA ARG A 202 24.71 0.92 36.58
C ARG A 202 25.02 1.69 37.88
N ALA A 203 24.07 2.47 38.39
CA ALA A 203 24.23 3.18 39.65
C ALA A 203 24.43 2.21 40.83
N LEU A 204 23.59 1.17 40.93
CA LEU A 204 23.69 0.13 41.96
C LEU A 204 25.02 -0.65 41.85
N ARG A 205 25.45 -1.03 40.64
CA ARG A 205 26.77 -1.67 40.44
C ARG A 205 27.93 -0.79 40.88
N LYS A 206 27.89 0.52 40.61
CA LYS A 206 28.93 1.47 41.02
C LYS A 206 28.98 1.63 42.54
N TRP A 207 27.83 1.67 43.20
CA TRP A 207 27.74 1.75 44.67
C TRP A 207 28.25 0.47 45.34
N GLY A 208 27.85 -0.71 44.83
CA GLY A 208 28.35 -2.00 45.36
C GLY A 208 29.87 -2.14 45.28
N LYS A 209 30.50 -1.73 44.17
CA LYS A 209 31.97 -1.75 44.02
C LYS A 209 32.69 -0.82 44.98
N ARG A 210 32.13 0.36 45.29
CA ARG A 210 32.72 1.30 46.26
C ARG A 210 32.71 0.74 47.67
N ASN A 211 31.60 0.14 48.08
CA ASN A 211 31.47 -0.42 49.43
C ASN A 211 32.40 -1.63 49.66
N ALA A 212 32.63 -2.46 48.63
CA ALA A 212 33.57 -3.57 48.72
C ALA A 212 35.03 -3.13 48.89
N VAL A 213 35.45 -2.03 48.24
CA VAL A 213 36.82 -1.47 48.39
C VAL A 213 37.00 -0.86 49.78
N SER A 214 35.99 -0.18 50.32
CA SER A 214 36.05 0.35 51.69
C SER A 214 36.12 -0.76 52.75
N SER A 215 35.37 -1.86 52.60
CA SER A 215 35.50 -3.01 53.51
C SER A 215 36.86 -3.70 53.43
N ALA A 216 37.45 -3.82 52.24
CA ALA A 216 38.77 -4.45 52.07
C ALA A 216 39.91 -3.61 52.68
N ALA A 217 39.82 -2.28 52.60
CA ALA A 217 40.78 -1.37 53.23
C ALA A 217 40.69 -1.42 54.76
N SER A 218 39.49 -1.54 55.33
CA SER A 218 39.32 -1.67 56.79
C SER A 218 39.78 -3.02 57.36
N THR A 219 39.90 -4.07 56.55
CA THR A 219 40.44 -5.38 56.98
C THR A 219 41.96 -5.52 56.87
N SER A 220 42.67 -4.56 56.26
CA SER A 220 44.15 -4.62 56.17
C SER A 220 44.87 -3.82 57.27
N ASP A 221 44.12 -3.10 58.09
CA ASP A 221 44.64 -2.30 59.22
C ASP A 221 44.60 -3.07 60.57
N ASP A 222 44.27 -4.37 60.56
CA ASP A 222 44.35 -5.29 61.72
C ASP A 222 45.52 -6.29 61.58
#